data_AF-A0A1W1EK71-F1
#
_entry.id   AF-A0A1W1EK71-F1
#
_cell.length_a   1.000
_cell.length_b   1.000
_cell.length_c   1.000
_cell.angle_alpha   90.00
_cell.angle_beta   90.00
_cell.angle_gamma   90.00
#
_symmetry.space_group_name_H-M   'P 1'
#
loop_
_entity.id
_entity.type
_entity.pdbx_description
1 polymer ?
#
loop_
_entity_poly.entity_id
_entity_poly.type
_entity_poly.pdbx_seq_one_letter_code
_entity_poly.pdbx_strand_id
1 'polypeptide(L)'
;MENGIKKEYKILVIQDADDPTKDDGGVKNRMEYLNKIDIKFKSFLFPNHKDDGDLETLLIQIVKNENYDKAFICYENYVNCVKEIAEEKFADELLEDKNRVFNYFRTYYGMENSKEENREYRQEYWNFHSDALKPLKEFLENNINLKGASNE
;
A
#
# COMPACT_ATOMS: atom_id res chain seq x y z
N MET A 1 30.20 16.32 34.78
CA MET A 1 28.75 16.18 34.53
C MET A 1 28.58 16.13 33.03
N GLU A 2 28.57 14.93 32.45
CA GLU A 2 28.34 14.76 31.02
C GLU A 2 26.85 14.97 30.74
N ASN A 3 26.53 16.09 30.10
CA ASN A 3 25.22 16.30 29.49
C ASN A 3 25.11 15.37 28.28
N GLY A 4 24.80 14.10 28.53
CA GLY A 4 24.43 13.16 27.49
C GLY A 4 23.13 13.67 26.84
N ILE A 5 23.24 14.23 25.64
CA ILE A 5 22.09 14.58 24.81
C ILE A 5 21.33 13.26 24.57
N LYS A 6 20.21 13.07 25.27
CA LYS A 6 19.29 11.97 24.96
C LYS A 6 18.83 12.17 23.52
N LYS A 7 19.25 11.27 22.63
CA LYS A 7 18.76 11.24 21.25
C LYS A 7 17.25 10.99 21.30
N GLU A 8 16.45 12.01 21.01
CA GLU A 8 15.00 11.87 20.90
C GLU A 8 14.71 11.08 19.61
N TYR A 9 14.19 9.87 19.77
CA TYR A 9 13.79 9.05 18.63
C TYR A 9 12.39 9.45 18.19
N LYS A 10 12.23 9.68 16.88
CA LYS A 10 10.93 9.86 16.27
C LYS A 10 10.42 8.51 15.77
N ILE A 11 9.31 8.04 16.33
CA ILE A 11 8.68 6.78 15.95
C ILE A 11 7.58 7.09 14.95
N LEU A 12 7.64 6.45 13.78
CA LEU A 12 6.62 6.48 12.74
C LEU A 12 6.04 5.08 12.59
N VAL A 13 4.71 4.99 12.53
CA VAL A 13 3.97 3.75 12.31
C VAL A 13 3.23 3.90 10.99
N ILE A 14 3.53 3.04 10.03
CA ILE A 14 2.82 2.98 8.75
C ILE A 14 2.29 1.55 8.63
N GLN A 15 0.98 1.41 8.46
CA GLN A 15 0.31 0.11 8.40
C GLN A 15 -1.00 0.22 7.62
N ASP A 16 -1.60 -0.91 7.30
CA ASP A 16 -2.90 -0.95 6.64
C ASP A 16 -4.02 -0.50 7.59
N ALA A 17 -5.04 0.15 7.03
CA ALA A 17 -6.30 0.32 7.74
C ALA A 17 -7.07 -1.01 7.79
N ASP A 18 -6.93 -1.83 6.75
CA ASP A 18 -7.80 -2.98 6.44
C ASP A 18 -9.26 -2.57 6.20
N ASP A 19 -10.04 -3.51 5.66
CA ASP A 19 -11.49 -3.38 5.57
C ASP A 19 -12.16 -3.61 6.94
N PRO A 20 -13.22 -2.87 7.31
CA PRO A 20 -13.94 -3.05 8.58
C PRO A 20 -14.56 -4.45 8.79
N THR A 21 -14.67 -5.27 7.76
CA THR A 21 -15.10 -6.67 7.84
C THR A 21 -14.03 -7.59 8.45
N LYS A 22 -12.76 -7.17 8.47
CA LYS A 22 -11.69 -7.88 9.18
C LYS A 22 -11.66 -7.50 10.66
N ASP A 23 -11.15 -8.40 11.49
CA ASP A 23 -10.98 -8.17 12.93
C ASP A 23 -10.12 -6.91 13.18
N ASP A 24 -10.70 -5.95 13.90
CA ASP A 24 -10.11 -4.63 14.18
C ASP A 24 -9.69 -3.81 12.94
N GLY A 25 -10.20 -4.17 11.76
CA GLY A 25 -9.98 -3.45 10.51
C GLY A 25 -10.76 -2.14 10.42
N GLY A 26 -10.38 -1.31 9.47
CA GLY A 26 -10.90 0.03 9.25
C GLY A 26 -10.15 1.12 10.02
N VAL A 27 -10.04 2.30 9.40
CA VAL A 27 -9.32 3.48 9.91
C VAL A 27 -9.76 3.83 11.32
N LYS A 28 -11.07 3.81 11.57
CA LYS A 28 -11.62 4.14 12.89
C LYS A 28 -11.10 3.22 13.98
N ASN A 29 -11.16 1.91 13.75
CA ASN A 29 -10.77 0.90 14.74
C ASN A 29 -9.25 0.92 14.95
N ARG A 30 -8.46 1.00 13.87
CA ARG A 30 -7.00 1.14 13.94
C ARG A 30 -6.57 2.39 14.68
N MET A 31 -7.20 3.54 14.43
CA MET A 31 -6.89 4.77 15.16
C MET A 31 -7.26 4.68 16.63
N GLU A 32 -8.39 4.05 16.99
CA GLU A 32 -8.75 3.82 18.39
C GLU A 32 -7.73 2.93 19.10
N TYR A 33 -7.26 1.86 18.45
CA TYR A 33 -6.21 0.99 18.97
C TYR A 33 -4.89 1.75 19.18
N LEU A 34 -4.44 2.50 18.18
CA LEU A 34 -3.21 3.29 18.26
C LEU A 34 -3.25 4.33 19.38
N ASN A 35 -4.40 4.97 19.61
CA ASN A 35 -4.57 5.96 20.67
C ASN A 35 -4.47 5.36 22.09
N LYS A 36 -4.59 4.04 22.25
CA LYS A 36 -4.44 3.34 23.54
C LYS A 36 -2.97 3.04 23.89
N ILE A 37 -2.05 3.22 22.95
CA ILE A 37 -0.63 2.93 23.16
C ILE A 37 0.04 4.11 23.86
N ASP A 38 0.63 3.87 25.04
CA ASP A 38 1.35 4.88 25.83
C ASP A 38 2.79 5.12 25.32
N ILE A 39 2.92 5.38 24.02
CA ILE A 39 4.18 5.71 23.35
C ILE A 39 3.90 6.86 22.37
N LYS A 40 4.78 7.87 22.34
CA LYS A 40 4.67 8.99 21.40
C LYS A 40 5.15 8.55 20.00
N PHE A 41 4.23 8.43 19.06
CA PHE A 41 4.52 8.19 17.64
C PHE A 41 3.63 9.03 16.72
N LYS A 42 3.93 9.00 15.42
CA LYS A 42 3.04 9.48 14.36
C LYS A 42 2.63 8.28 13.52
N SER A 43 1.37 8.25 13.09
CA SER A 43 0.86 7.14 12.26
C SER A 43 0.38 7.62 10.91
N PHE A 44 0.49 6.73 9.94
CA PHE A 44 -0.19 6.79 8.66
C PHE A 44 -0.89 5.44 8.44
N LEU A 45 -2.12 5.48 7.95
CA LEU A 45 -2.86 4.28 7.60
C LEU A 45 -3.03 4.25 6.09
N PHE A 46 -2.71 3.15 5.43
CA PHE A 46 -3.03 3.02 4.01
C PHE A 46 -4.56 2.99 3.79
N PRO A 47 -5.02 3.42 2.60
CA PRO A 47 -4.23 3.97 1.49
C PRO A 47 -3.82 5.44 1.70
N ASN A 48 -4.60 6.22 2.45
CA ASN A 48 -4.49 7.69 2.48
C ASN A 48 -4.75 8.36 3.85
N HIS A 49 -4.77 7.56 4.92
CA HIS A 49 -5.05 7.92 6.30
C HIS A 49 -6.49 8.37 6.59
N LYS A 50 -7.41 8.21 5.64
CA LYS A 50 -8.82 8.62 5.79
C LYS A 50 -9.79 7.49 5.46
N ASP A 51 -9.50 6.79 4.37
CA ASP A 51 -10.33 5.70 3.87
C ASP A 51 -9.78 4.35 4.35
N ASP A 52 -10.68 3.38 4.44
CA ASP A 52 -10.32 1.98 4.71
C ASP A 52 -9.57 1.38 3.52
N GLY A 53 -8.76 0.35 3.78
CA GLY A 53 -7.94 -0.32 2.78
C GLY A 53 -6.49 -0.53 3.21
N ASP A 54 -5.66 -0.82 2.23
CA ASP A 54 -4.30 -1.33 2.42
C ASP A 54 -3.33 -0.76 1.38
N LEU A 55 -2.08 -1.20 1.44
CA LEU A 55 -1.06 -0.84 0.46
C LEU A 55 -1.51 -1.19 -0.97
N GLU A 56 -2.07 -2.36 -1.21
CA GLU A 56 -2.59 -2.79 -2.50
C GLU A 56 -3.64 -1.81 -3.06
N THR A 57 -4.54 -1.32 -2.20
CA THR A 57 -5.53 -0.29 -2.54
C THR A 57 -4.86 0.97 -3.10
N LEU A 58 -3.79 1.44 -2.44
CA LEU A 58 -2.99 2.57 -2.93
C LEU A 58 -2.28 2.23 -4.24
N LEU A 59 -1.65 1.05 -4.33
CA LEU A 59 -0.91 0.61 -5.51
C LEU A 59 -1.80 0.60 -6.76
N ILE A 60 -3.00 0.04 -6.65
CA ILE A 60 -4.00 0.03 -7.72
C ILE A 60 -4.33 1.45 -8.21
N GLN A 61 -4.48 2.42 -7.30
CA GLN A 61 -4.78 3.83 -7.64
C GLN A 61 -3.64 4.58 -8.34
N ILE A 62 -2.41 4.05 -8.28
CA ILE A 62 -1.23 4.72 -8.81
C ILE A 62 -0.63 4.00 -10.02
N VAL A 63 -1.23 2.90 -10.48
CA VAL A 63 -0.88 2.31 -11.78
C VAL A 63 -1.23 3.30 -12.88
N LYS A 64 -0.39 3.43 -13.91
CA LYS A 64 -0.75 4.24 -15.09
C LYS A 64 -1.90 3.59 -15.86
N ASN A 65 -2.98 4.34 -16.08
CA ASN A 65 -4.22 3.88 -16.72
C ASN A 65 -4.00 3.06 -18.01
N GLU A 66 -3.10 3.49 -18.89
CA GLU A 66 -2.82 2.80 -20.16
C GLU A 66 -2.36 1.33 -20.00
N ASN A 67 -1.64 1.05 -18.91
CA ASN A 67 -1.17 -0.28 -18.55
C ASN A 67 -2.10 -0.97 -17.54
N TYR A 68 -2.72 -0.18 -16.66
CA TYR A 68 -3.73 -0.65 -15.72
C TYR A 68 -4.85 -1.36 -16.46
N ASP A 69 -5.48 -0.70 -17.42
CA ASP A 69 -6.68 -1.20 -18.09
C ASP A 69 -6.41 -2.56 -18.75
N LYS A 70 -5.29 -2.72 -19.46
CA LYS A 70 -5.04 -3.97 -20.21
C LYS A 70 -4.77 -5.17 -19.31
N ALA A 71 -3.86 -5.05 -18.34
CA ALA A 71 -3.52 -6.18 -17.48
C ALA A 71 -4.66 -6.53 -16.52
N PHE A 72 -5.30 -5.53 -15.93
CA PHE A 72 -6.40 -5.76 -15.01
C PHE A 72 -7.64 -6.30 -15.75
N ILE A 73 -8.00 -5.80 -16.94
CA ILE A 73 -9.09 -6.40 -17.73
C ILE A 73 -8.78 -7.84 -18.12
N CYS A 74 -7.54 -8.14 -18.56
CA CYS A 74 -7.14 -9.52 -18.85
C CYS A 74 -7.27 -10.41 -17.62
N TYR A 75 -6.87 -9.92 -16.46
CA TYR A 75 -6.96 -10.66 -15.21
C TYR A 75 -8.42 -10.85 -14.76
N GLU A 76 -9.26 -9.81 -14.80
CA GLU A 76 -10.67 -9.91 -14.45
C GLU A 76 -11.41 -10.89 -15.37
N ASN A 77 -11.11 -10.88 -16.67
CA ASN A 77 -11.66 -11.89 -17.60
C ASN A 77 -11.22 -13.30 -17.24
N TYR A 78 -9.96 -13.50 -16.83
CA TYR A 78 -9.49 -14.78 -16.31
C TYR A 78 -10.25 -15.19 -15.04
N VAL A 79 -10.40 -14.28 -14.06
CA VAL A 79 -11.13 -14.57 -12.82
C VAL A 79 -12.59 -14.93 -13.12
N ASN A 80 -13.25 -14.20 -14.02
CA ASN A 80 -14.62 -14.49 -14.45
C ASN A 80 -14.75 -15.87 -15.10
N CYS A 81 -13.78 -16.27 -15.94
CA CYS A 81 -13.74 -17.61 -16.52
C CYS A 81 -13.54 -18.68 -15.44
N VAL A 82 -12.65 -18.44 -14.47
CA VAL A 82 -12.37 -19.39 -13.39
C VAL A 82 -13.55 -19.54 -12.43
N LYS A 83 -14.34 -18.47 -12.20
CA LYS A 83 -15.56 -18.52 -11.39
C LYS A 83 -16.59 -19.55 -11.86
N GLU A 84 -16.61 -19.87 -13.14
CA GLU A 84 -17.53 -20.86 -13.70
C GLU A 84 -17.11 -22.31 -13.40
N ILE A 85 -15.86 -22.53 -12.98
CA ILE A 85 -15.27 -23.87 -12.82
C ILE A 85 -14.67 -24.14 -11.44
N ALA A 86 -14.31 -23.10 -10.68
CA ALA A 86 -13.71 -23.22 -9.35
C ALA A 86 -14.78 -23.20 -8.25
N GLU A 87 -14.41 -23.67 -7.05
CA GLU A 87 -15.22 -23.43 -5.87
C GLU A 87 -15.29 -21.92 -5.59
N GLU A 88 -16.46 -21.44 -5.17
CA GLU A 88 -16.76 -20.01 -4.96
C GLU A 88 -15.68 -19.31 -4.12
N LYS A 89 -15.25 -19.94 -3.03
CA LYS A 89 -14.20 -19.43 -2.15
C LYS A 89 -12.89 -19.12 -2.89
N PHE A 90 -12.42 -20.03 -3.74
CA PHE A 90 -11.16 -19.81 -4.48
C PHE A 90 -11.30 -18.72 -5.54
N ALA A 91 -12.51 -18.54 -6.05
CA ALA A 91 -12.78 -17.54 -7.06
C ALA A 91 -12.89 -16.12 -6.45
N ASP A 92 -13.35 -16.01 -5.20
CA ASP A 92 -13.33 -14.76 -4.45
C ASP A 92 -11.91 -14.37 -4.03
N GLU A 93 -11.08 -15.34 -3.61
CA GLU A 93 -9.66 -15.09 -3.32
C GLU A 93 -8.97 -14.44 -4.52
N LEU A 94 -9.26 -14.86 -5.76
CA LEU A 94 -8.68 -14.25 -6.97
C LEU A 94 -9.09 -12.78 -7.21
N LEU A 95 -10.18 -12.30 -6.61
CA LEU A 95 -10.60 -10.91 -6.73
C LEU A 95 -9.91 -9.98 -5.72
N GLU A 96 -9.25 -10.52 -4.71
CA GLU A 96 -8.54 -9.73 -3.72
C GLU A 96 -7.47 -8.84 -4.37
N ASP A 97 -7.34 -7.61 -3.87
CA ASP A 97 -6.42 -6.63 -4.44
C ASP A 97 -4.96 -7.10 -4.40
N LYS A 98 -4.60 -7.97 -3.44
CA LYS A 98 -3.32 -8.68 -3.40
C LYS A 98 -3.05 -9.49 -4.66
N ASN A 99 -4.03 -10.24 -5.13
CA ASN A 99 -3.89 -11.09 -6.31
C ASN A 99 -3.89 -10.26 -7.60
N ARG A 100 -4.65 -9.16 -7.62
CA ARG A 100 -4.62 -8.20 -8.72
C ARG A 100 -3.26 -7.52 -8.86
N VAL A 101 -2.69 -7.02 -7.76
CA VAL A 101 -1.34 -6.43 -7.73
C VAL A 101 -0.28 -7.47 -8.10
N PHE A 102 -0.36 -8.69 -7.54
CA PHE A 102 0.55 -9.78 -7.91
C PHE A 102 0.50 -10.07 -9.41
N ASN A 103 -0.70 -10.16 -9.99
CA ASN A 103 -0.86 -10.41 -11.43
C ASN A 103 -0.31 -9.27 -12.28
N TYR A 104 -0.51 -8.02 -11.86
CA TYR A 104 0.07 -6.85 -12.51
C TYR A 104 1.60 -6.95 -12.58
N PHE A 105 2.25 -7.22 -11.44
CA PHE A 105 3.70 -7.43 -11.42
C PHE A 105 4.13 -8.60 -12.29
N ARG A 106 3.43 -9.74 -12.19
CA ARG A 106 3.75 -10.93 -13.00
C ARG A 106 3.68 -10.63 -14.50
N THR A 107 2.72 -9.80 -14.92
CA THR A 107 2.50 -9.44 -16.32
C THR A 107 3.60 -8.53 -16.87
N TYR A 108 3.99 -7.49 -16.12
CA TYR A 108 4.92 -6.47 -16.64
C TYR A 108 6.38 -6.67 -16.20
N TYR A 109 6.62 -7.40 -15.13
CA TYR A 109 7.93 -7.57 -14.51
C TYR A 109 8.39 -9.03 -14.44
N GLY A 110 7.50 -9.97 -14.76
CA GLY A 110 7.76 -11.40 -14.67
C GLY A 110 7.56 -11.97 -13.26
N MET A 111 7.58 -13.30 -13.16
CA MET A 111 7.29 -14.04 -11.92
C MET A 111 8.26 -13.74 -10.77
N GLU A 112 9.54 -13.49 -11.07
CA GLU A 112 10.52 -13.25 -10.00
C GLU A 112 10.25 -11.93 -9.27
N ASN A 113 9.86 -10.90 -10.02
CA ASN A 113 9.56 -9.56 -9.52
C ASN A 113 8.10 -9.40 -9.04
N SER A 114 7.27 -10.46 -9.13
CA SER A 114 5.93 -10.46 -8.54
C SER A 114 5.92 -10.86 -7.07
N LYS A 115 7.01 -11.46 -6.59
CA LYS A 115 7.26 -11.69 -5.16
C LYS A 115 7.51 -10.36 -4.45
N GLU A 116 6.88 -10.16 -3.30
CA GLU A 116 6.88 -8.90 -2.55
C GLU A 116 8.30 -8.36 -2.30
N GLU A 117 9.21 -9.23 -1.90
CA GLU A 117 10.61 -8.91 -1.60
C GLU A 117 11.43 -8.44 -2.82
N ASN A 118 10.95 -8.73 -4.02
CA ASN A 118 11.63 -8.45 -5.29
C ASN A 118 10.92 -7.39 -6.14
N ARG A 119 9.82 -6.79 -5.65
CA ARG A 119 9.03 -5.85 -6.45
C ARG A 119 9.86 -4.63 -6.84
N GLU A 120 9.92 -4.36 -8.14
CA GLU A 120 10.51 -3.14 -8.70
C GLU A 120 9.42 -2.15 -9.14
N TYR A 121 9.53 -0.89 -8.72
CA TYR A 121 8.57 0.15 -9.12
C TYR A 121 9.20 1.08 -10.16
N ARG A 122 8.80 0.94 -11.43
CA ARG A 122 9.35 1.70 -12.57
C ARG A 122 8.37 2.77 -13.03
N GLN A 123 8.86 3.98 -13.33
CA GLN A 123 8.03 5.11 -13.76
C GLN A 123 7.26 4.85 -15.08
N GLU A 124 7.67 3.85 -15.86
CA GLU A 124 6.95 3.36 -17.03
C GLU A 124 5.55 2.81 -16.69
N TYR A 125 5.41 2.18 -15.52
CA TYR A 125 4.21 1.44 -15.10
C TYR A 125 3.45 2.15 -13.97
N TRP A 126 4.16 2.90 -13.13
CA TRP A 126 3.62 3.54 -11.94
C TRP A 126 3.61 5.07 -12.07
N ASN A 127 2.48 5.69 -11.77
CA ASN A 127 2.29 7.13 -11.71
C ASN A 127 2.69 7.67 -10.33
N PHE A 128 3.99 7.91 -10.15
CA PHE A 128 4.50 8.52 -8.91
C PHE A 128 4.05 9.97 -8.69
N HIS A 129 3.38 10.60 -9.66
CA HIS A 129 2.78 11.94 -9.54
C HIS A 129 1.27 11.90 -9.29
N SER A 130 0.68 10.70 -9.08
CA SER A 130 -0.73 10.56 -8.74
C SER A 130 -1.07 11.30 -7.45
N ASP A 131 -2.22 11.97 -7.42
CA ASP A 131 -2.76 12.63 -6.23
C ASP A 131 -3.00 11.64 -5.08
N ALA A 132 -3.21 10.36 -5.39
CA ALA A 132 -3.34 9.29 -4.38
C ALA A 132 -2.09 9.14 -3.50
N LEU A 133 -0.89 9.48 -4.00
CA LEU A 133 0.35 9.46 -3.22
C LEU A 133 0.56 10.69 -2.34
N LYS A 134 -0.20 11.77 -2.57
CA LYS A 134 0.02 13.04 -1.89
C LYS A 134 -0.06 12.91 -0.35
N PRO A 135 -1.05 12.21 0.25
CA PRO A 135 -1.12 12.06 1.70
C PRO A 135 0.11 11.35 2.30
N LEU A 136 0.60 10.29 1.64
CA LEU A 136 1.79 9.57 2.09
C LEU A 136 3.05 10.44 1.97
N LYS A 137 3.22 11.14 0.84
CA LYS A 137 4.37 12.05 0.65
C LYS A 137 4.38 13.16 1.70
N GLU A 138 3.26 13.83 1.91
CA GLU A 138 3.13 14.87 2.94
C GLU A 138 3.42 14.30 4.34
N PHE A 139 2.93 13.10 4.65
CA PHE A 139 3.26 12.43 5.91
C PHE A 139 4.78 12.21 6.05
N LEU A 140 5.43 11.65 5.03
CA LEU A 140 6.86 11.36 5.07
C LEU A 140 7.71 12.65 5.10
N GLU A 141 7.41 13.65 4.29
CA GLU A 141 8.14 14.94 4.25
C GLU A 141 8.04 15.71 5.57
N ASN A 142 6.87 15.71 6.20
CA ASN A 142 6.68 16.33 7.50
C ASN A 142 7.34 15.55 8.62
N ASN A 143 7.64 14.26 8.40
CA ASN A 143 8.07 13.36 9.45
C ASN A 143 9.51 12.87 9.38
N ILE A 144 10.09 12.81 8.19
CA ILE A 144 11.44 12.37 7.89
C ILE A 144 12.14 13.60 7.31
N ASN A 145 13.28 14.00 7.87
CA ASN A 145 14.08 15.08 7.30
C ASN A 145 14.65 14.64 5.93
N LEU A 146 13.84 14.70 4.88
CA LEU A 146 14.24 14.34 3.51
C LEU A 146 15.04 15.45 2.82
N LYS A 147 15.17 16.64 3.45
CA LYS A 147 15.94 17.78 2.92
C LYS A 147 17.47 17.62 2.90
N GLY A 148 17.98 16.39 3.02
CA GLY A 148 19.42 16.08 2.98
C GLY A 148 19.92 15.37 1.72
N ALA A 149 19.07 15.03 0.75
CA ALA A 149 19.44 14.15 -0.37
C ALA A 149 19.30 14.79 -1.77
N SER A 150 19.31 16.12 -1.87
CA SER A 150 19.35 16.83 -3.15
C SER A 150 20.17 18.10 -3.01
N ASN A 151 21.49 17.93 -3.04
CA ASN A 151 22.51 18.93 -3.39
C ASN A 151 23.87 18.21 -3.42
N GLU A 152 24.08 17.34 -4.41
CA GLU A 152 25.39 17.04 -5.02
C GLU A 152 25.20 16.84 -6.52
#